data_AF-A0A2V9ZBW5-F1
#
_entry.id   AF-A0A2V9ZBW5-F1
#
_cell.length_a   1.000
_cell.length_b   1.000
_cell.length_c   1.000
_cell.angle_alpha   90.00
_cell.angle_beta   90.00
_cell.angle_gamma   90.00
#
_symmetry.space_group_name_H-M   'P 1'
#
loop_
_entity.id
_entity.type
_entity.pdbx_description
1 polymer ?
#
loop_
_entity_poly.entity_id
_entity_poly.type
_entity_poly.pdbx_seq_one_letter_code
_entity_poly.pdbx_strand_id
1 'polypeptide(L)'
;MLNRLGCCPNQTVLDQVFRDWERWSADLLANHLSYPVLSFFRSQHSNQSWVAALTVMLDVTSLVIAGIEGIRPEQAKLTFAIARHAAVDLSQVVNAKYLGADHRMTPEVLERVRNKLADSGMQLRRDEKANQKMAKLTSLYEAYVEAVGRNLLMPVPPWILEERKPDNWQRGPWDKLIQQKGLENAASVVVDDHF
;
A
#
# COMPACT_ATOMS: atom_id res chain seq x y z
N MET A 1 0.89 5.65 -1.76
CA MET A 1 0.25 5.65 -3.10
C MET A 1 -0.29 7.03 -3.44
N LEU A 2 -1.17 7.61 -2.63
CA LEU A 2 -1.77 8.93 -2.87
C LEU A 2 -0.73 10.03 -3.11
N ASN A 3 0.37 10.09 -2.34
CA ASN A 3 1.43 11.09 -2.53
C ASN A 3 2.14 10.99 -3.90
N ARG A 4 2.06 9.85 -4.62
CA ARG A 4 2.63 9.72 -5.97
C ARG A 4 1.79 10.41 -7.04
N LEU A 5 0.52 10.72 -6.74
CA LEU A 5 -0.40 11.38 -7.68
C LEU A 5 -0.32 12.92 -7.62
N GLY A 6 0.59 13.48 -6.82
CA GLY A 6 0.78 14.92 -6.68
C GLY A 6 -0.24 15.58 -5.75
N CYS A 7 -0.25 16.92 -5.72
CA CYS A 7 -1.00 17.66 -4.69
C CYS A 7 -2.52 17.71 -4.91
N CYS A 8 -2.98 17.34 -6.11
CA CYS A 8 -4.38 17.28 -6.47
C CYS A 8 -4.58 16.07 -7.40
N PRO A 9 -4.90 14.88 -6.87
CA PRO A 9 -5.11 13.71 -7.70
C PRO A 9 -6.24 13.99 -8.71
N ASN A 10 -5.96 13.85 -10.00
CA ASN A 10 -7.01 13.93 -11.01
C ASN A 10 -8.01 12.80 -10.79
N GLN A 11 -9.28 13.14 -10.58
CA GLN A 11 -10.35 12.19 -10.29
C GLN A 11 -10.43 11.05 -11.31
N THR A 12 -10.32 11.35 -12.61
CA THR A 12 -10.40 10.33 -13.68
C THR A 12 -9.24 9.36 -13.59
N VAL A 13 -8.03 9.86 -13.31
CA VAL A 13 -6.84 9.01 -13.15
C VAL A 13 -6.98 8.12 -11.91
N LEU A 14 -7.44 8.70 -10.80
CA LEU A 14 -7.65 7.95 -9.56
C LEU A 14 -8.73 6.87 -9.73
N ASP A 15 -9.84 7.20 -10.40
CA ASP A 15 -10.90 6.25 -10.70
C ASP A 15 -10.39 5.11 -11.59
N GLN A 16 -9.59 5.40 -12.62
CA GLN A 16 -9.00 4.37 -13.46
C GLN A 16 -8.09 3.45 -12.66
N VAL A 17 -7.23 4.03 -11.82
CA VAL A 17 -6.37 3.25 -10.94
C VAL A 17 -7.20 2.34 -10.03
N PHE A 18 -8.25 2.86 -9.41
CA PHE A 18 -9.15 2.05 -8.58
C PHE A 18 -9.89 0.96 -9.35
N ARG A 19 -10.28 1.20 -10.61
CA ARG A 19 -10.86 0.16 -11.47
C ARG A 19 -9.87 -0.96 -11.78
N ASP A 20 -8.62 -0.61 -12.06
CA ASP A 20 -7.58 -1.59 -12.33
C ASP A 20 -7.32 -2.45 -11.07
N TRP A 21 -7.34 -1.84 -9.89
CA TRP A 21 -7.21 -2.54 -8.61
C TRP A 21 -8.45 -3.36 -8.23
N GLU A 22 -9.64 -2.93 -8.62
CA GLU A 22 -10.88 -3.71 -8.48
C GLU A 22 -10.76 -5.00 -9.30
N ARG A 23 -10.39 -4.87 -10.58
CA ARG A 23 -10.17 -6.01 -11.46
C ARG A 23 -9.05 -6.92 -10.95
N TRP A 24 -7.92 -6.35 -10.56
CA TRP A 24 -6.81 -7.12 -10.00
C TRP A 24 -7.22 -7.89 -8.74
N SER A 25 -8.04 -7.30 -7.87
CA SER A 25 -8.52 -7.97 -6.65
C SER A 25 -9.46 -9.13 -6.97
N ALA A 26 -10.32 -8.97 -7.99
CA ALA A 26 -11.17 -10.04 -8.49
C ALA A 26 -10.34 -11.19 -9.11
N ASP A 27 -9.35 -10.86 -9.94
CA ASP A 27 -8.45 -11.83 -10.55
C ASP A 27 -7.60 -12.56 -9.49
N LEU A 28 -7.10 -11.83 -8.48
CA LEU A 28 -6.37 -12.39 -7.34
C LEU A 28 -7.22 -13.45 -6.64
N LEU A 29 -8.45 -13.09 -6.28
CA LEU A 29 -9.41 -13.98 -5.62
C LEU A 29 -9.68 -15.22 -6.48
N ALA A 30 -10.07 -15.04 -7.74
CA ALA A 30 -10.42 -16.14 -8.65
C ALA A 30 -9.25 -17.12 -8.83
N ASN A 31 -8.02 -16.59 -9.00
CA ASN A 31 -6.82 -17.41 -9.17
C ASN A 31 -6.49 -18.22 -7.91
N HIS A 32 -6.59 -17.62 -6.73
CA HIS A 32 -6.22 -18.30 -5.49
C HIS A 32 -7.32 -19.27 -5.01
N LEU A 33 -8.58 -19.03 -5.33
CA LEU A 33 -9.65 -20.01 -5.14
C LEU A 33 -9.46 -21.22 -6.07
N SER A 34 -9.10 -20.98 -7.34
CA SER A 34 -8.89 -22.05 -8.32
C SER A 34 -7.60 -22.84 -8.06
N TYR A 35 -6.55 -22.15 -7.58
CA TYR A 35 -5.22 -22.72 -7.33
C TYR A 35 -4.68 -22.25 -5.98
N PRO A 36 -5.14 -22.83 -4.85
CA PRO A 36 -4.75 -22.40 -3.50
C PRO A 36 -3.24 -22.37 -3.25
N VAL A 37 -2.47 -23.21 -3.96
CA VAL A 37 -1.00 -23.25 -3.89
C VAL A 37 -0.36 -21.90 -4.24
N LEU A 38 -1.02 -21.07 -5.06
CA LEU A 38 -0.53 -19.74 -5.43
C LEU A 38 -0.43 -18.79 -4.22
N SER A 39 -1.22 -19.02 -3.17
CA SER A 39 -1.19 -18.22 -1.93
C SER A 39 0.19 -18.21 -1.27
N PHE A 40 0.97 -19.28 -1.44
CA PHE A 40 2.30 -19.43 -0.85
C PHE A 40 3.40 -18.72 -1.67
N PHE A 41 3.14 -18.38 -2.93
CA PHE A 41 4.10 -17.64 -3.73
C PHE A 41 4.06 -16.16 -3.36
N ARG A 42 5.23 -15.62 -3.01
CA ARG A 42 5.41 -14.17 -2.90
C ARG A 42 5.40 -13.56 -4.30
N SER A 43 5.10 -12.27 -4.39
CA SER A 43 5.31 -11.52 -5.63
C SER A 43 6.76 -11.67 -6.10
N GLN A 44 7.03 -11.36 -7.38
CA GLN A 44 8.32 -11.59 -8.05
C GLN A 44 9.57 -11.07 -7.31
N HIS A 45 9.41 -10.13 -6.37
CA HIS A 45 10.49 -9.60 -5.55
C HIS A 45 10.28 -9.86 -4.04
N SER A 46 11.37 -10.10 -3.31
CA SER A 46 11.37 -10.47 -1.88
C SER A 46 10.73 -9.44 -0.94
N ASN A 47 10.72 -8.16 -1.33
CA ASN A 47 10.09 -7.06 -0.61
C ASN A 47 8.66 -6.74 -1.08
N GLN A 48 8.09 -7.56 -1.98
CA GLN A 48 6.74 -7.39 -2.48
C GLN A 48 5.89 -8.59 -2.07
N SER A 49 4.65 -8.31 -1.67
CA SER A 49 3.67 -9.33 -1.31
C SER A 49 2.31 -8.89 -1.83
N TRP A 50 1.57 -9.83 -2.39
CA TRP A 50 0.18 -9.60 -2.79
C TRP A 50 -0.68 -9.23 -1.58
N VAL A 51 -0.39 -9.77 -0.38
CA VAL A 51 -1.06 -9.40 0.87
C VAL A 51 -0.82 -7.92 1.18
N ALA A 52 0.43 -7.48 1.11
CA ALA A 52 0.78 -6.09 1.35
C ALA A 52 0.13 -5.14 0.32
N ALA A 53 0.11 -5.53 -0.96
CA ALA A 53 -0.54 -4.76 -2.01
C ALA A 53 -2.05 -4.63 -1.78
N LEU A 54 -2.71 -5.74 -1.46
CA LEU A 54 -4.14 -5.78 -1.13
C LEU A 54 -4.46 -4.90 0.08
N THR A 55 -3.65 -4.98 1.15
CA THR A 55 -3.83 -4.12 2.33
C THR A 55 -3.67 -2.65 2.00
N VAL A 56 -2.64 -2.26 1.24
CA VAL A 56 -2.47 -0.85 0.84
C VAL A 56 -3.67 -0.35 0.05
N MET A 57 -4.29 -1.19 -0.78
CA MET A 57 -5.48 -0.80 -1.52
C MET A 57 -6.70 -0.62 -0.62
N LEU A 58 -6.90 -1.52 0.35
CA LEU A 58 -7.92 -1.37 1.39
C LEU A 58 -7.72 -0.10 2.22
N ASP A 59 -6.48 0.18 2.61
CA ASP A 59 -6.08 1.38 3.36
C ASP A 59 -6.42 2.66 2.57
N VAL A 60 -5.98 2.74 1.31
CA VAL A 60 -6.17 3.91 0.44
C VAL A 60 -7.64 4.15 0.12
N THR A 61 -8.38 3.10 -0.26
CA THR A 61 -9.82 3.21 -0.53
C THR A 61 -10.58 3.59 0.74
N SER A 62 -10.16 3.11 1.92
CA SER A 62 -10.74 3.53 3.20
C SER A 62 -10.59 5.03 3.44
N LEU A 63 -9.41 5.60 3.19
CA LEU A 63 -9.17 7.04 3.33
C LEU A 63 -10.06 7.86 2.40
N VAL A 64 -10.16 7.47 1.13
CA VAL A 64 -11.02 8.14 0.15
C VAL A 64 -12.49 8.07 0.56
N ILE A 65 -12.95 6.90 1.02
CA ILE A 65 -14.34 6.71 1.48
C ILE A 65 -14.61 7.51 2.76
N ALA A 66 -13.65 7.60 3.69
CA ALA A 66 -13.75 8.42 4.89
C ALA A 66 -13.90 9.90 4.56
N GLY A 67 -13.25 10.35 3.48
CA GLY A 67 -13.55 11.59 2.79
C GLY A 67 -12.34 12.50 2.73
N ILE A 68 -11.52 12.26 1.71
CA ILE A 68 -10.54 13.23 1.25
C ILE A 68 -11.31 14.30 0.46
N GLU A 69 -11.10 15.57 0.80
CA GLU A 69 -11.75 16.70 0.14
C GLU A 69 -11.41 16.74 -1.35
N GLY A 70 -12.41 17.05 -2.18
CA GLY A 70 -12.25 17.12 -3.63
C GLY A 70 -12.21 15.77 -4.36
N ILE A 71 -12.24 14.64 -3.64
CA ILE A 71 -12.24 13.29 -4.23
C ILE A 71 -13.60 12.62 -4.04
N ARG A 72 -14.18 12.14 -5.14
CA ARG A 72 -15.44 11.40 -5.12
C ARG A 72 -15.20 9.92 -4.78
N PRO A 73 -16.00 9.31 -3.88
CA PRO A 73 -15.69 8.00 -3.31
C PRO A 73 -16.32 6.81 -4.06
N GLU A 74 -17.10 7.01 -5.12
CA GLU A 74 -17.93 5.97 -5.75
C GLU A 74 -17.09 4.79 -6.22
N GLN A 75 -16.04 5.05 -6.99
CA GLN A 75 -15.16 4.00 -7.48
C GLN A 75 -14.38 3.33 -6.34
N ALA A 76 -13.91 4.12 -5.36
CA ALA A 76 -13.22 3.59 -4.18
C ALA A 76 -14.09 2.60 -3.39
N LYS A 77 -15.41 2.82 -3.30
CA LYS A 77 -16.34 1.90 -2.62
C LYS A 77 -16.42 0.55 -3.33
N LEU A 78 -16.46 0.53 -4.67
CA LEU A 78 -16.50 -0.70 -5.45
C LEU A 78 -15.20 -1.49 -5.28
N THR A 79 -14.06 -0.81 -5.45
CA THR A 79 -12.72 -1.40 -5.25
C THR A 79 -12.55 -1.94 -3.82
N PHE A 80 -12.97 -1.17 -2.79
CA PHE A 80 -12.94 -1.63 -1.40
C PHE A 80 -13.78 -2.88 -1.19
N ALA A 81 -14.97 -2.95 -1.78
CA ALA A 81 -15.86 -4.11 -1.62
C ALA A 81 -15.22 -5.39 -2.18
N ILE A 82 -14.64 -5.34 -3.38
CA ILE A 82 -13.97 -6.49 -4.00
C ILE A 82 -12.67 -6.85 -3.27
N ALA A 83 -11.84 -5.86 -2.92
CA ALA A 83 -10.60 -6.11 -2.18
C ALA A 83 -10.87 -6.72 -0.80
N ARG A 84 -11.94 -6.27 -0.11
CA ARG A 84 -12.35 -6.84 1.17
C ARG A 84 -12.85 -8.26 1.00
N HIS A 85 -13.66 -8.52 -0.03
CA HIS A 85 -14.13 -9.87 -0.35
C HIS A 85 -12.94 -10.80 -0.56
N ALA A 86 -11.95 -10.38 -1.33
CA ALA A 86 -10.70 -11.13 -1.51
C ALA A 86 -10.00 -11.41 -0.18
N ALA A 87 -9.83 -10.41 0.70
CA ALA A 87 -9.19 -10.61 1.99
C ALA A 87 -9.93 -11.63 2.88
N VAL A 88 -11.26 -11.58 2.90
CA VAL A 88 -12.10 -12.51 3.68
C VAL A 88 -11.97 -13.93 3.16
N ASP A 89 -12.19 -14.15 1.87
CA ASP A 89 -12.20 -15.50 1.30
C ASP A 89 -10.81 -16.13 1.32
N LEU A 90 -9.77 -15.34 1.02
CA LEU A 90 -8.40 -15.84 1.06
C LEU A 90 -7.94 -16.20 2.47
N SER A 91 -8.51 -15.56 3.51
CA SER A 91 -8.27 -16.00 4.90
C SER A 91 -8.78 -17.42 5.15
N GLN A 92 -9.88 -17.80 4.51
CA GLN A 92 -10.44 -19.16 4.60
C GLN A 92 -9.61 -20.15 3.79
N VAL A 93 -9.22 -19.77 2.56
CA VAL A 93 -8.38 -20.60 1.66
C VAL A 93 -7.09 -21.03 2.34
N VAL A 94 -6.44 -20.12 3.08
CA VAL A 94 -5.17 -20.40 3.76
C VAL A 94 -5.37 -20.93 5.18
N ASN A 95 -6.61 -21.14 5.63
CA ASN A 95 -6.95 -21.55 6.99
C ASN A 95 -6.33 -20.62 8.06
N ALA A 96 -6.40 -19.30 7.81
CA ALA A 96 -5.88 -18.30 8.72
C ALA A 96 -6.67 -18.27 10.04
N LYS A 97 -5.97 -18.07 11.15
CA LYS A 97 -6.58 -18.02 12.49
C LYS A 97 -6.73 -16.59 12.97
N TYR A 98 -7.95 -16.25 13.40
CA TYR A 98 -8.21 -15.01 14.12
C TYR A 98 -7.69 -15.14 15.55
N LEU A 99 -6.68 -14.33 15.91
CA LEU A 99 -6.09 -14.30 17.26
C LEU A 99 -6.32 -12.95 17.95
N GLY A 100 -7.34 -12.21 17.51
CA GLY A 100 -7.41 -10.77 17.73
C GLY A 100 -6.59 -10.00 16.70
N ALA A 101 -6.96 -8.74 16.49
CA ALA A 101 -6.25 -7.82 15.63
C ALA A 101 -5.86 -6.58 16.44
N ASP A 102 -4.56 -6.31 16.50
CA ASP A 102 -4.11 -5.00 16.93
C ASP A 102 -4.52 -4.01 15.84
N HIS A 103 -5.14 -2.90 16.20
CA HIS A 103 -5.58 -1.94 15.21
C HIS A 103 -4.35 -1.17 14.69
N ARG A 104 -4.00 -1.35 13.41
CA ARG A 104 -2.90 -0.56 12.81
C ARG A 104 -3.27 0.92 12.72
N MET A 105 -4.57 1.22 12.59
CA MET A 105 -5.13 2.57 12.57
C MET A 105 -5.55 3.01 13.98
N THR A 106 -4.60 3.49 14.77
CA THR A 106 -4.89 4.18 16.04
C THR A 106 -5.22 5.66 15.81
N PRO A 107 -5.82 6.38 16.78
CA PRO A 107 -6.05 7.82 16.66
C PRO A 107 -4.77 8.63 16.37
N GLU A 108 -3.64 8.25 16.97
CA GLU A 108 -2.34 8.90 16.76
C GLU A 108 -1.82 8.65 15.34
N VAL A 109 -1.99 7.42 14.83
CA VAL A 109 -1.66 7.08 13.44
C VAL A 109 -2.54 7.86 12.47
N LEU A 110 -3.84 7.99 12.76
CA LEU A 110 -4.77 8.76 11.92
C LEU A 110 -4.35 10.23 11.79
N GLU A 111 -3.96 10.86 12.89
CA GLU A 111 -3.44 12.23 12.87
C GLU A 111 -2.14 12.35 12.07
N ARG A 112 -1.21 11.39 12.22
CA ARG A 112 0.01 11.36 11.40
C ARG A 112 -0.30 11.19 9.91
N VAL A 113 -1.30 10.36 9.56
CA VAL A 113 -1.74 10.16 8.16
C VAL A 113 -2.35 11.46 7.62
N ARG A 114 -3.20 12.15 8.39
CA ARG A 114 -3.77 13.45 8.02
C ARG A 114 -2.69 14.47 7.73
N ASN A 115 -1.68 14.58 8.60
CA ASN A 115 -0.58 15.52 8.41
C ASN A 115 0.22 15.19 7.15
N LYS A 116 0.56 13.90 6.92
CA LYS A 116 1.26 13.48 5.68
C LYS A 116 0.46 13.72 4.40
N LEU A 117 -0.87 13.59 4.44
CA LEU A 117 -1.74 13.91 3.31
C LEU A 117 -1.78 15.43 3.08
N ALA A 118 -1.87 16.22 4.15
CA ALA A 118 -1.85 17.68 4.08
C ALA A 118 -0.55 18.22 3.48
N ASP A 119 0.61 17.63 3.82
CA ASP A 119 1.91 17.93 3.20
C ASP A 119 1.91 17.69 1.68
N SER A 120 1.02 16.80 1.23
CA SER A 120 0.79 16.48 -0.19
C SER A 120 -0.48 17.15 -0.73
N GLY A 121 -0.96 18.24 -0.13
CA GLY A 121 -2.12 19.00 -0.62
C GLY A 121 -3.49 18.33 -0.49
N MET A 122 -3.57 17.14 0.11
CA MET A 122 -4.82 16.40 0.31
C MET A 122 -5.33 16.59 1.74
N GLN A 123 -6.57 17.05 1.90
CA GLN A 123 -7.18 17.21 3.22
C GLN A 123 -8.13 16.04 3.50
N LEU A 124 -7.81 15.23 4.51
CA LEU A 124 -8.72 14.22 5.03
C LEU A 124 -9.55 14.83 6.15
N ARG A 125 -10.88 14.66 6.09
CA ARG A 125 -11.82 15.17 7.10
C ARG A 125 -11.40 14.80 8.52
N ARG A 126 -11.54 15.77 9.44
CA ARG A 126 -11.16 15.69 10.86
C ARG A 126 -12.34 15.60 11.82
N ASP A 127 -13.57 15.63 11.32
CA ASP A 127 -14.77 15.55 12.14
C ASP A 127 -14.98 14.14 12.74
N GLU A 128 -15.79 14.08 13.79
CA GLU A 128 -16.06 12.84 14.53
C GLU A 128 -16.72 11.75 13.65
N LYS A 129 -17.53 12.16 12.66
CA LYS A 129 -18.14 11.19 11.73
C LYS A 129 -17.07 10.56 10.83
N ALA A 130 -16.07 11.32 10.39
CA ALA A 130 -14.94 10.81 9.63
C ALA A 130 -14.08 9.84 10.46
N ASN A 131 -13.84 10.13 11.75
CA ASN A 131 -13.13 9.23 12.66
C ASN A 131 -13.86 7.89 12.81
N GLN A 132 -15.16 7.93 13.12
CA GLN A 132 -15.99 6.73 13.26
C GLN A 132 -16.05 5.94 11.95
N LYS A 133 -16.11 6.63 10.81
CA LYS A 133 -16.10 6.00 9.50
C LYS A 133 -14.78 5.30 9.21
N MET A 134 -13.64 5.91 9.55
CA MET A 134 -12.33 5.25 9.45
C MET A 134 -12.26 3.99 10.32
N ALA A 135 -12.61 4.09 11.61
CA ALA A 135 -12.61 2.94 12.52
C ALA A 135 -13.53 1.81 12.04
N LYS A 136 -14.70 2.18 11.49
CA LYS A 136 -15.61 1.21 10.89
C LYS A 136 -14.98 0.55 9.66
N LEU A 137 -14.35 1.30 8.77
CA LEU A 137 -13.77 0.74 7.55
C LEU A 137 -12.60 -0.20 7.85
N THR A 138 -11.69 0.18 8.75
CA THR A 138 -10.53 -0.66 9.12
C THR A 138 -10.95 -1.95 9.81
N SER A 139 -11.94 -1.91 10.70
CA SER A 139 -12.45 -3.13 11.37
C SER A 139 -13.06 -4.17 10.40
N LEU A 140 -13.42 -3.77 9.17
CA LEU A 140 -13.99 -4.69 8.18
C LEU A 140 -12.95 -5.58 7.48
N TYR A 141 -11.66 -5.27 7.57
CA TYR A 141 -10.61 -6.02 6.85
C TYR A 141 -9.33 -6.28 7.65
N GLU A 142 -8.97 -5.48 8.67
CA GLU A 142 -7.65 -5.56 9.31
C GLU A 142 -7.36 -6.95 9.88
N ALA A 143 -8.33 -7.53 10.61
CA ALA A 143 -8.18 -8.87 11.16
C ALA A 143 -7.92 -9.95 10.09
N TYR A 144 -8.52 -9.83 8.91
CA TYR A 144 -8.35 -10.79 7.82
C TYR A 144 -6.96 -10.69 7.20
N VAL A 145 -6.51 -9.47 6.86
CA VAL A 145 -5.20 -9.27 6.24
C VAL A 145 -4.07 -9.60 7.21
N GLU A 146 -4.23 -9.32 8.50
CA GLU A 146 -3.25 -9.72 9.52
C GLU A 146 -3.18 -11.22 9.71
N ALA A 147 -4.32 -11.90 9.78
CA ALA A 147 -4.37 -13.36 9.91
C ALA A 147 -3.73 -14.05 8.70
N VAL A 148 -4.04 -13.60 7.48
CA VAL A 148 -3.43 -14.09 6.23
C VAL A 148 -1.92 -13.82 6.25
N GLY A 149 -1.51 -12.59 6.56
CA GLY A 149 -0.11 -12.20 6.59
C GLY A 149 0.71 -13.01 7.60
N ARG A 150 0.16 -13.26 8.80
CA ARG A 150 0.77 -14.12 9.81
C ARG A 150 0.89 -15.55 9.32
N ASN A 151 -0.18 -16.11 8.77
CA ASN A 151 -0.21 -17.51 8.32
C ASN A 151 0.75 -17.78 7.16
N LEU A 152 0.93 -16.82 6.26
CA LEU A 152 1.80 -16.94 5.08
C LEU A 152 3.20 -16.35 5.29
N LEU A 153 3.53 -15.86 6.49
CA LEU A 153 4.77 -15.12 6.78
C LEU A 153 4.99 -13.92 5.84
N MET A 154 3.91 -13.26 5.46
CA MET A 154 3.88 -12.06 4.62
C MET A 154 3.42 -10.86 5.46
N PRO A 155 4.33 -10.07 6.06
CA PRO A 155 3.95 -9.01 6.97
C PRO A 155 3.12 -7.93 6.26
N VAL A 156 2.07 -7.48 6.95
CA VAL A 156 1.21 -6.39 6.51
C VAL A 156 1.92 -5.05 6.73
N PRO A 157 1.88 -4.11 5.78
CA PRO A 157 2.55 -2.82 5.94
C PRO A 157 1.85 -1.95 7.00
N PRO A 158 2.62 -1.12 7.74
CA PRO A 158 2.02 -0.06 8.55
C PRO A 158 1.44 1.04 7.63
N TRP A 159 0.49 1.82 8.16
CA TRP A 159 -0.09 2.96 7.45
C TRP A 159 0.94 4.01 7.01
N ILE A 160 2.00 4.17 7.80
CA ILE A 160 3.10 5.08 7.52
C ILE A 160 4.42 4.30 7.60
N LEU A 161 5.15 4.27 6.49
CA LEU A 161 6.53 3.81 6.48
C LEU A 161 7.43 4.91 7.05
N GLU A 162 8.24 4.56 8.06
CA GLU A 162 9.20 5.48 8.69
C GLU A 162 10.43 5.69 7.80
N GLU A 163 10.89 4.63 7.14
CA GLU A 163 12.00 4.68 6.19
C GLU A 163 11.54 4.36 4.77
N ARG A 164 11.93 5.20 3.81
CA ARG A 164 11.79 4.87 2.39
C ARG A 164 12.83 3.82 2.03
N LYS A 165 12.40 2.57 1.87
CA LYS A 165 13.26 1.53 1.29
C LYS A 165 13.52 1.87 -0.19
N PRO A 166 14.79 1.81 -0.66
CA PRO A 166 15.10 1.91 -2.07
C PRO A 166 14.30 0.89 -2.88
N ASP A 167 13.83 1.28 -4.07
CA ASP A 167 13.18 0.35 -4.98
C ASP A 167 14.18 -0.73 -5.43
N ASN A 168 13.69 -1.89 -5.88
CA ASN A 168 14.57 -3.01 -6.25
C ASN A 168 15.56 -2.69 -7.36
N TRP A 169 15.19 -1.80 -8.29
CA TRP A 169 16.07 -1.32 -9.36
C TRP A 169 17.19 -0.39 -8.86
N GLN A 170 17.07 0.15 -7.64
CA GLN A 170 18.11 0.95 -6.96
C GLN A 170 19.07 0.10 -6.13
N ARG A 171 18.97 -1.23 -6.22
CA ARG A 171 19.86 -2.21 -5.59
C ARG A 171 20.36 -3.21 -6.62
N GLY A 172 20.82 -2.71 -7.77
CA GLY A 172 21.59 -3.51 -8.69
C GLY A 172 22.83 -4.09 -8.00
N PRO A 173 23.22 -5.34 -8.29
CA PRO A 173 24.39 -5.98 -7.68
C PRO A 173 25.68 -5.16 -7.88
N TRP A 174 25.69 -4.28 -8.88
CA TRP A 174 26.84 -3.47 -9.28
C TRP A 174 26.70 -1.98 -8.95
N ASP A 175 25.57 -1.51 -8.38
CA ASP A 175 25.30 -0.07 -8.22
C ASP A 175 26.36 0.63 -7.37
N LYS A 176 26.85 -0.03 -6.31
CA LYS A 176 27.95 0.49 -5.49
C LYS A 176 29.26 0.61 -6.27
N LEU A 177 29.58 -0.38 -7.11
CA LEU A 177 30.80 -0.38 -7.92
C LEU A 177 30.73 0.69 -9.02
N ILE A 178 29.55 0.85 -9.65
CA ILE A 178 29.31 1.89 -10.67
C ILE A 178 29.44 3.28 -10.03
N GLN A 179 28.84 3.50 -8.85
CA GLN A 179 28.96 4.76 -8.12
C GLN A 179 30.41 5.07 -7.72
N GLN A 180 31.13 4.07 -7.19
CA GLN A 180 32.53 4.22 -6.82
C GLN A 180 33.40 4.59 -8.02
N LYS A 181 33.25 3.87 -9.14
CA LYS A 181 34.00 4.15 -10.38
C LYS A 181 33.64 5.52 -10.99
N GLY A 182 32.38 5.95 -10.88
CA GLY A 182 31.95 7.28 -11.28
C GLY A 182 32.60 8.39 -10.45
N LEU A 183 32.73 8.19 -9.14
CA LEU A 183 33.41 9.12 -8.23
C LEU A 183 34.93 9.16 -8.46
N GLU A 184 35.56 8.02 -8.71
CA GLU A 184 36.98 7.92 -9.08
C GLU A 184 37.27 8.66 -10.40
N ASN A 185 36.40 8.50 -11.40
CA ASN A 185 36.51 9.22 -12.68
C ASN A 185 36.23 10.74 -12.53
N ALA A 186 35.35 11.15 -11.62
CA ALA A 186 35.11 12.57 -11.36
C ALA A 186 36.29 13.21 -10.61
N ALA A 187 36.93 12.48 -9.71
CA ALA A 187 38.14 12.91 -9.01
C ALA A 187 39.35 13.00 -9.96
N SER A 188 39.49 12.08 -10.92
CA SER A 188 40.59 12.15 -11.90
C SER A 188 40.44 13.32 -12.87
N VAL A 189 39.22 13.72 -13.23
CA VAL A 189 38.98 14.89 -14.10
C VAL A 189 39.29 16.22 -13.41
N VAL A 190 39.22 16.30 -12.07
CA VAL A 190 39.54 17.53 -11.31
C VAL A 190 41.05 17.68 -11.05
N VAL A 191 41.85 16.63 -11.25
CA VAL A 191 43.31 16.68 -11.02
C VAL A 191 44.12 17.08 -12.27
N ASP A 192 43.48 17.29 -13.43
CA ASP A 192 44.14 17.62 -14.70
C ASP A 192 44.13 19.12 -15.08
N ASP A 193 43.87 20.04 -14.13
CA ASP A 193 43.97 21.51 -14.33
C ASP A 193 45.32 22.08 -13.82
N HIS A 194 46.42 21.47 -14.25
CA HIS A 194 47.77 22.04 -14.10
C HIS A 194 48.52 22.04 -15.42
N PHE A 195 48.15 22.95 -16.33
CA PHE A 195 49.06 23.65 -17.25
C PHE A 195 48.50 25.02 -17.62
#